data_AF-A0AAU8BQ63-F1
#
_entry.id   AF-A0AAU8BQ63-F1
#
_cell.length_a   1.000
_cell.length_b   1.000
_cell.length_c   1.000
_cell.angle_alpha   90.00
_cell.angle_beta   90.00
_cell.angle_gamma   90.00
#
_symmetry.space_group_name_H-M   'P 1'
#
loop_
_entity.id
_entity.type
_entity.pdbx_description
1 polymer ?
#
loop_
_entity_poly.entity_id
_entity_poly.type
_entity_poly.pdbx_seq_one_letter_code
_entity_poly.pdbx_strand_id
1 'polypeptide(L)'
;MKRLTAQILALLVTLCAAFMSPLAAADQGYNEQQLIGETWQGTFDGDPGEGSLFYRLDFLADGKVKVLRQSGGFNKTEVQNWYIEEGQVVIRSNAGDDITDFDNATFAYTDRDQMRFTKDGSHCNFHKLYQTRAYLHVLFVLVGLIALNELCRHVKWANYLLWFVLPIALIPLFSSYGVTYWFKWVKLYSVVGAAALFTLIRFTPIGDKKWARFGAAAFLALNISEAVLQDFTMGNMANILNATGGLLSIITLAGWAQIHADKSKQKDMVWPAMTTFWIIAYDIWNIVFVYLNFPGSATAQAMVLVAATLPSLFIKKGTWLQARAFTLAGSFMYYFSCPFMYESNVVVLPRNDELMLLAGLASFVANGIYAWLFFRKTREQRMASVLS
;
A
#
# COMPACT_ATOMS: atom_id res chain seq x y z
N MET A 1 -26.41 14.51 12.84
CA MET A 1 -25.22 14.80 12.00
C MET A 1 -23.99 15.19 12.82
N LYS A 2 -23.95 16.33 13.56
CA LYS A 2 -22.78 16.68 14.40
C LYS A 2 -22.36 15.59 15.41
N ARG A 3 -23.34 14.90 16.03
CA ARG A 3 -23.09 13.77 16.94
C ARG A 3 -22.44 12.56 16.25
N LEU A 4 -22.85 12.22 15.03
CA LEU A 4 -22.30 11.08 14.27
C LEU A 4 -20.85 11.38 13.84
N THR A 5 -20.56 12.61 13.42
CA THR A 5 -19.21 13.04 13.04
C THR A 5 -18.25 13.04 14.23
N ALA A 6 -18.71 13.53 15.39
CA ALA A 6 -17.95 13.47 16.63
C ALA A 6 -17.74 12.02 17.12
N GLN A 7 -18.74 11.15 16.96
CA GLN A 7 -18.63 9.73 17.30
C GLN A 7 -17.66 8.98 16.40
N ILE A 8 -17.64 9.23 15.09
CA ILE A 8 -16.68 8.60 14.16
C ILE A 8 -15.26 9.10 14.41
N LEU A 9 -15.08 10.42 14.64
CA LEU A 9 -13.77 10.99 14.96
C LEU A 9 -13.25 10.46 16.30
N ALA A 10 -14.13 10.40 17.32
CA ALA A 10 -13.81 9.80 18.61
C ALA A 10 -13.48 8.31 18.46
N LEU A 11 -14.24 7.55 17.66
CA LEU A 11 -14.00 6.13 17.41
C LEU A 11 -12.62 5.90 16.77
N LEU A 12 -12.27 6.70 15.75
CA LEU A 12 -10.96 6.66 15.08
C LEU A 12 -9.82 7.00 16.05
N VAL A 13 -9.99 8.02 16.90
CA VAL A 13 -9.01 8.40 17.92
C VAL A 13 -8.89 7.32 19.01
N THR A 14 -10.00 6.74 19.48
CA THR A 14 -9.97 5.65 20.47
C THR A 14 -9.46 4.34 19.91
N LEU A 15 -9.67 4.04 18.62
CA LEU A 15 -9.08 2.87 17.97
C LEU A 15 -7.57 3.04 17.85
N CYS A 16 -7.09 4.21 17.43
CA CYS A 16 -5.66 4.53 17.48
C CYS A 16 -5.09 4.40 18.91
N ALA A 17 -5.79 4.93 19.92
CA ALA A 17 -5.37 4.86 21.32
C ALA A 17 -5.39 3.41 21.88
N ALA A 18 -6.33 2.57 21.46
CA ALA A 18 -6.42 1.17 21.89
C ALA A 18 -5.26 0.30 21.37
N PHE A 19 -4.61 0.71 20.28
CA PHE A 19 -3.37 0.08 19.78
C PHE A 19 -2.10 0.72 20.34
N MET A 20 -2.19 1.92 20.92
CA MET A 20 -1.08 2.66 21.53
C MET A 20 -0.98 2.39 23.05
N SER A 21 -1.03 1.12 23.46
CA SER A 21 -0.66 0.80 24.85
C SER A 21 0.85 0.99 24.99
N PRO A 22 1.37 1.94 25.79
CA PRO A 22 2.77 1.93 26.16
C PRO A 22 2.91 0.87 27.24
N LEU A 23 3.11 -0.38 26.83
CA LEU A 23 3.61 -1.38 27.76
C LEU A 23 5.05 -1.01 28.02
N ALA A 24 5.29 -0.44 29.20
CA ALA A 24 6.60 -0.02 29.67
C ALA A 24 7.65 -1.09 29.34
N ALA A 25 8.75 -0.66 28.71
CA ALA A 25 9.93 -1.47 28.51
C ALA A 25 10.46 -1.91 29.88
N ALA A 26 10.11 -3.14 30.26
CA ALA A 26 10.77 -3.81 31.36
C ALA A 26 12.05 -4.41 30.77
N ASP A 27 13.18 -3.81 31.15
CA ASP A 27 14.51 -4.34 30.97
C ASP A 27 14.58 -5.71 31.67
N GLN A 28 14.35 -6.78 30.92
CA GLN A 28 14.61 -8.14 31.35
C GLN A 28 15.56 -8.73 30.34
N GLY A 29 16.76 -9.11 30.79
CA GLY A 29 17.71 -9.86 29.99
C GLY A 29 17.00 -11.06 29.37
N TYR A 30 16.81 -11.00 28.06
CA TYR A 30 15.97 -11.94 27.33
C TYR A 30 16.68 -13.30 27.26
N ASN A 31 15.94 -14.36 27.59
CA ASN A 31 16.44 -15.74 27.61
C ASN A 31 16.00 -16.48 26.32
N GLU A 32 16.81 -17.42 25.84
CA GLU A 32 16.53 -18.25 24.67
C GLU A 32 15.11 -18.85 24.68
N GLN A 33 14.65 -19.28 25.85
CA GLN A 33 13.32 -19.88 26.04
C GLN A 33 12.15 -18.95 25.67
N GLN A 34 12.34 -17.63 25.71
CA GLN A 34 11.30 -16.66 25.36
C GLN A 34 11.15 -16.52 23.85
N LEU A 35 12.25 -16.66 23.09
CA LEU A 35 12.24 -16.51 21.63
C LEU A 35 11.60 -17.70 20.93
N ILE A 36 11.78 -18.90 21.49
CA ILE A 36 11.26 -20.14 20.90
C ILE A 36 9.72 -20.05 20.75
N GLY A 37 9.24 -20.24 19.52
CA GLY A 37 7.84 -20.15 19.16
C GLY A 37 7.36 -18.74 18.80
N GLU A 38 8.23 -17.73 18.90
CA GLU A 38 7.92 -16.38 18.43
C GLU A 38 8.25 -16.21 16.94
N THR A 39 7.38 -15.44 16.27
CA THR A 39 7.61 -14.98 14.90
C THR A 39 7.94 -13.50 14.91
N TRP A 40 9.03 -13.14 14.25
CA TRP A 40 9.50 -11.77 14.08
C TRP A 40 9.53 -11.40 12.60
N GLN A 41 9.32 -10.13 12.27
CA GLN A 41 9.26 -9.68 10.88
C GLN A 41 9.88 -8.30 10.69
N GLY A 42 10.49 -8.10 9.53
CA GLY A 42 11.13 -6.84 9.15
C GLY A 42 10.90 -6.55 7.67
N THR A 43 10.73 -5.27 7.33
CA THR A 43 10.66 -4.81 5.94
C THR A 43 11.79 -3.83 5.69
N PHE A 44 12.46 -3.97 4.56
CA PHE A 44 13.57 -3.13 4.14
C PHE A 44 13.23 -2.53 2.80
N ASP A 45 13.54 -1.25 2.63
CA ASP A 45 13.58 -0.65 1.29
C ASP A 45 14.80 -1.28 0.58
N GLY A 46 14.57 -1.99 -0.53
CA GLY A 46 15.66 -2.57 -1.32
C GLY A 46 16.32 -1.54 -2.23
N ASP A 47 17.43 -1.92 -2.84
CA ASP A 47 18.12 -1.07 -3.81
C ASP A 47 17.27 -0.84 -5.07
N PRO A 48 17.58 0.18 -5.88
CA PRO A 48 16.89 0.40 -7.16
C PRO A 48 16.95 -0.87 -8.02
N GLY A 49 15.79 -1.50 -8.28
CA GLY A 49 15.70 -2.77 -9.01
C GLY A 49 15.35 -3.99 -8.16
N GLU A 50 15.25 -3.87 -6.82
CA GLU A 50 14.94 -5.00 -5.94
C GLU A 50 13.53 -4.96 -5.31
N GLY A 51 12.88 -3.80 -5.33
CA GLY A 51 11.61 -3.58 -4.63
C GLY A 51 11.83 -3.47 -3.12
N SER A 52 10.85 -3.88 -2.29
CA SER A 52 11.09 -4.02 -0.84
C SER A 52 11.45 -5.44 -0.48
N LEU A 53 12.43 -5.61 0.40
CA LEU A 53 12.74 -6.90 1.01
C LEU A 53 11.84 -7.12 2.22
N PHE A 54 11.29 -8.31 2.36
CA PHE A 54 10.50 -8.71 3.52
C PHE A 54 11.12 -9.96 4.13
N TYR A 55 11.29 -9.93 5.46
CA TYR A 55 11.82 -11.02 6.23
C TYR A 55 10.82 -11.49 7.28
N ARG A 56 10.80 -12.79 7.51
CA ARG A 56 10.13 -13.40 8.65
C ARG A 56 11.04 -14.44 9.28
N LEU A 57 11.18 -14.35 10.60
CA LEU A 57 12.01 -15.19 11.43
C LEU A 57 11.08 -15.95 12.37
N ASP A 58 10.95 -17.27 12.17
CA ASP A 58 10.24 -18.13 13.12
C ASP A 58 11.29 -18.85 13.96
N PHE A 59 11.44 -18.46 15.23
CA PHE A 59 12.40 -19.06 16.14
C PHE A 59 11.88 -20.42 16.61
N LEU A 60 12.64 -21.47 16.33
CA LEU A 60 12.33 -22.86 16.64
C LEU A 60 13.16 -23.33 17.85
N ALA A 61 12.84 -24.53 18.34
CA ALA A 61 13.67 -25.20 19.35
C ALA A 61 15.07 -25.54 18.79
N ASP A 62 15.97 -25.96 19.68
CA ASP A 62 17.31 -26.47 19.35
C ASP A 62 18.22 -25.47 18.62
N GLY A 63 18.07 -24.17 18.90
CA GLY A 63 18.89 -23.12 18.28
C GLY A 63 18.65 -22.97 16.78
N LYS A 64 17.47 -23.37 16.28
CA LYS A 64 17.09 -23.22 14.86
C LYS A 64 16.14 -22.05 14.64
N VAL A 65 16.29 -21.36 13.52
CA VAL A 65 15.40 -20.29 13.10
C VAL A 65 15.03 -20.49 11.64
N LYS A 66 13.74 -20.46 11.34
CA LYS A 66 13.26 -20.50 9.96
C LYS A 66 13.23 -19.07 9.43
N VAL A 67 14.03 -18.82 8.41
CA VAL A 67 14.22 -17.51 7.80
C VAL A 67 13.53 -17.50 6.44
N LEU A 68 12.45 -16.74 6.33
CA LEU A 68 11.80 -16.41 5.07
C LEU A 68 12.35 -15.08 4.57
N ARG A 69 12.78 -15.03 3.31
CA ARG A 69 13.14 -13.79 2.60
C ARG A 69 12.34 -13.69 1.30
N GLN A 70 11.68 -12.55 1.11
CA GLN A 70 10.88 -12.25 -0.07
C GLN A 70 11.25 -10.89 -0.65
N SER A 71 11.45 -10.83 -1.97
CA SER A 71 11.65 -9.58 -2.72
C SER A 71 11.21 -9.76 -4.18
N GLY A 72 11.48 -8.77 -5.05
CA GLY A 72 11.25 -8.88 -6.48
C GLY A 72 12.08 -10.00 -7.12
N GLY A 73 11.47 -11.18 -7.31
CA GLY A 73 12.13 -12.34 -7.93
C GLY A 73 12.91 -13.24 -6.96
N PHE A 74 12.87 -12.98 -5.65
CA PHE A 74 13.41 -13.88 -4.64
C PHE A 74 12.33 -14.29 -3.66
N ASN A 75 12.23 -15.59 -3.39
CA ASN A 75 11.30 -16.12 -2.41
C ASN A 75 11.79 -17.48 -1.91
N LYS A 76 12.61 -17.44 -0.87
CA LYS A 76 13.19 -18.65 -0.27
C LYS A 76 12.91 -18.69 1.22
N THR A 77 12.91 -19.90 1.74
CA THR A 77 12.80 -20.16 3.17
C THR A 77 13.83 -21.19 3.55
N GLU A 78 14.71 -20.83 4.47
CA GLU A 78 15.84 -21.64 4.91
C GLU A 78 15.80 -21.80 6.42
N VAL A 79 16.36 -22.90 6.95
CA VAL A 79 16.44 -23.13 8.39
C VAL A 79 17.89 -22.93 8.82
N GLN A 80 18.13 -21.86 9.56
CA GLN A 80 19.44 -21.39 9.97
C GLN A 80 19.66 -21.62 11.47
N ASN A 81 20.87 -21.34 11.93
CA ASN A 81 21.22 -21.44 13.35
C ASN A 81 21.11 -20.08 14.01
N TRP A 82 20.67 -20.04 15.26
CA TRP A 82 20.72 -18.84 16.08
C TRP A 82 21.23 -19.18 17.49
N TYR A 83 21.80 -18.18 18.13
CA TYR A 83 22.25 -18.25 19.52
C TYR A 83 22.30 -16.84 20.11
N ILE A 84 22.44 -16.75 21.44
CA ILE A 84 22.65 -15.48 22.13
C ILE A 84 24.14 -15.30 22.41
N GLU A 85 24.71 -14.20 21.93
CA GLU A 85 26.10 -13.80 22.18
C GLU A 85 26.09 -12.38 22.76
N GLU A 86 26.71 -12.21 23.94
CA GLU A 86 26.74 -10.92 24.65
C GLU A 86 25.35 -10.26 24.85
N GLY A 87 24.30 -11.08 25.01
CA GLY A 87 22.92 -10.61 25.17
C GLY A 87 22.23 -10.17 23.88
N GLN A 88 22.87 -10.37 22.73
CA GLN A 88 22.31 -10.09 21.40
C GLN A 88 21.99 -11.40 20.68
N VAL A 89 20.91 -11.40 19.90
CA VAL A 89 20.55 -12.55 19.06
C VAL A 89 21.41 -12.49 17.80
N VAL A 90 22.10 -13.59 17.51
CA VAL A 90 22.92 -13.77 16.31
C VAL A 90 22.32 -14.90 15.49
N ILE A 91 22.19 -14.68 14.18
CA ILE A 91 21.73 -15.69 13.22
C ILE A 91 22.90 -15.99 12.28
N ARG A 92 23.14 -17.27 12.02
CA ARG A 92 24.20 -17.75 11.13
C ARG A 92 23.63 -18.67 10.06
N SER A 93 23.89 -18.32 8.81
CA SER A 93 23.55 -19.15 7.65
C SER A 93 24.36 -20.46 7.66
N ASN A 94 23.83 -21.50 7.03
CA ASN A 94 24.56 -22.75 6.78
C ASN A 94 25.38 -22.62 5.48
N ALA A 95 26.36 -23.51 5.31
CA ALA A 95 27.11 -23.57 4.06
C ALA A 95 26.18 -23.89 2.87
N GLY A 96 26.09 -22.97 1.91
CA GLY A 96 25.26 -23.12 0.70
C GLY A 96 23.87 -22.49 0.80
N ASP A 97 23.51 -21.90 1.93
CA ASP A 97 22.29 -21.09 2.06
C ASP A 97 22.38 -19.84 1.17
N ASP A 98 21.26 -19.46 0.56
CA ASP A 98 21.16 -18.24 -0.26
C ASP A 98 20.88 -17.00 0.62
N ILE A 99 20.25 -17.18 1.78
CA ILE A 99 19.90 -16.08 2.69
C ILE A 99 21.07 -15.85 3.65
N THR A 100 21.98 -14.95 3.29
CA THR A 100 23.15 -14.58 4.12
C THR A 100 23.01 -13.19 4.73
N ASP A 101 21.83 -12.58 4.61
CA ASP A 101 21.57 -11.19 4.99
C ASP A 101 21.85 -10.92 6.49
N PHE A 102 21.73 -11.94 7.34
CA PHE A 102 21.94 -11.84 8.79
C PHE A 102 23.37 -12.19 9.25
N ASP A 103 24.23 -12.67 8.38
CA ASP A 103 25.61 -12.99 8.77
C ASP A 103 26.37 -11.72 9.16
N ASN A 104 27.08 -11.79 10.28
CA ASN A 104 27.80 -10.68 10.91
C ASN A 104 26.89 -9.50 11.32
N ALA A 105 25.59 -9.73 11.43
CA ALA A 105 24.64 -8.79 12.00
C ALA A 105 24.27 -9.19 13.43
N THR A 106 23.73 -8.22 14.16
CA THR A 106 23.20 -8.49 15.50
C THR A 106 21.79 -7.94 15.66
N PHE A 107 21.03 -8.61 16.52
CA PHE A 107 19.71 -8.16 16.95
C PHE A 107 19.75 -7.82 18.44
N ALA A 108 19.44 -6.57 18.75
CA ALA A 108 19.29 -6.10 20.12
C ALA A 108 17.84 -5.72 20.38
N TYR A 109 17.25 -6.21 21.47
CA TYR A 109 15.93 -5.76 21.88
C TYR A 109 15.94 -4.26 22.17
N THR A 110 14.99 -3.54 21.60
CA THR A 110 14.74 -2.12 21.93
C THR A 110 13.45 -1.93 22.70
N ASP A 111 12.54 -2.90 22.61
CA ASP A 111 11.30 -2.98 23.37
C ASP A 111 10.83 -4.46 23.40
N ARG A 112 9.78 -4.77 24.17
CA ARG A 112 9.20 -6.11 24.27
C ARG A 112 8.78 -6.70 22.91
N ASP A 113 8.27 -5.87 22.02
CA ASP A 113 7.76 -6.26 20.71
C ASP A 113 8.66 -5.75 19.55
N GLN A 114 9.87 -5.28 19.86
CA GLN A 114 10.77 -4.68 18.88
C GLN A 114 12.24 -5.07 19.11
N MET A 115 12.88 -5.53 18.03
CA MET A 115 14.33 -5.72 17.96
C MET A 115 14.93 -4.77 16.93
N ARG A 116 16.10 -4.23 17.25
CA ARG A 116 16.95 -3.51 16.31
C ARG A 116 17.91 -4.49 15.66
N PHE A 117 17.74 -4.70 14.37
CA PHE A 117 18.75 -5.32 13.52
C PHE A 117 19.82 -4.28 13.17
N THR A 118 21.09 -4.63 13.31
CA THR A 118 22.24 -3.77 12.95
C THR A 118 23.24 -4.55 12.11
N LYS A 119 23.65 -3.99 10.97
CA LYS A 119 24.67 -4.52 10.08
C LYS A 119 25.40 -3.39 9.37
N ASP A 120 26.75 -3.43 9.37
CA ASP A 120 27.60 -2.46 8.65
C ASP A 120 27.25 -0.98 8.92
N GLY A 121 26.89 -0.66 10.18
CA GLY A 121 26.48 0.70 10.58
C GLY A 121 25.05 1.10 10.17
N SER A 122 24.36 0.27 9.39
CA SER A 122 22.94 0.41 9.06
C SER A 122 22.09 -0.34 10.08
N HIS A 123 20.86 0.13 10.30
CA HIS A 123 19.95 -0.50 11.23
C HIS A 123 18.49 -0.46 10.76
N CYS A 124 17.70 -1.44 11.18
CA CYS A 124 16.27 -1.46 10.95
C CYS A 124 15.54 -2.14 12.12
N ASN A 125 14.22 -2.00 12.17
CA ASN A 125 13.41 -2.59 13.22
C ASN A 125 12.74 -3.87 12.73
N PHE A 126 12.85 -4.90 13.56
CA PHE A 126 12.02 -6.09 13.51
C PHE A 126 10.93 -5.99 14.56
N HIS A 127 9.77 -6.52 14.22
CA HIS A 127 8.59 -6.48 15.06
C HIS A 127 8.09 -7.88 15.32
N LYS A 128 7.68 -8.13 16.56
CA LYS A 128 6.99 -9.37 16.92
C LYS A 128 5.63 -9.43 16.24
N LEU A 129 5.36 -10.54 15.57
CA LEU A 129 4.10 -10.79 14.89
C LEU A 129 3.06 -11.34 15.87
N TYR A 130 1.92 -10.67 15.94
CA TYR A 130 0.71 -11.20 16.54
C TYR A 130 -0.32 -11.44 15.43
N GLN A 131 -0.49 -12.68 15.01
CA GLN A 131 -1.25 -13.02 13.80
C GLN A 131 -2.69 -12.47 13.82
N THR A 132 -3.41 -12.64 14.93
CA THR A 132 -4.77 -12.09 15.07
C THR A 132 -4.78 -10.57 14.99
N ARG A 133 -3.79 -9.89 15.59
CA ARG A 133 -3.65 -8.42 15.51
C ARG A 133 -3.43 -7.96 14.07
N ALA A 134 -2.61 -8.70 13.31
CA ALA A 134 -2.34 -8.39 11.90
C ALA A 134 -3.62 -8.46 11.04
N TYR A 135 -4.43 -9.52 11.18
CA TYR A 135 -5.70 -9.62 10.47
C TYR A 135 -6.70 -8.53 10.87
N LEU A 136 -6.82 -8.24 12.17
CA LEU A 136 -7.70 -7.19 12.66
C LEU A 136 -7.27 -5.81 12.15
N HIS A 137 -5.96 -5.55 12.06
CA HIS A 137 -5.43 -4.31 11.51
C HIS A 137 -5.75 -4.16 10.02
N VAL A 138 -5.60 -5.21 9.22
CA VAL A 138 -5.98 -5.20 7.78
C VAL A 138 -7.47 -4.86 7.60
N LEU A 139 -8.34 -5.45 8.42
CA LEU A 139 -9.78 -5.12 8.42
C LEU A 139 -10.05 -3.70 8.90
N PHE A 140 -9.32 -3.24 9.92
CA PHE A 140 -9.41 -1.86 10.41
C PHE A 140 -9.01 -0.87 9.32
N VAL A 141 -7.93 -1.11 8.58
CA VAL A 141 -7.52 -0.28 7.44
C VAL A 141 -8.61 -0.25 6.37
N LEU A 142 -9.16 -1.41 5.99
CA LEU A 142 -10.25 -1.48 5.01
C LEU A 142 -11.47 -0.65 5.43
N VAL A 143 -12.02 -0.92 6.61
CA VAL A 143 -13.24 -0.27 7.11
C VAL A 143 -13.00 1.20 7.40
N GLY A 144 -11.85 1.53 7.99
CA GLY A 144 -11.44 2.90 8.30
C GLY A 144 -11.31 3.76 7.05
N LEU A 145 -10.72 3.23 5.97
CA LEU A 145 -10.58 3.96 4.72
C LEU A 145 -11.90 4.13 3.97
N ILE A 146 -12.80 3.13 4.02
CA ILE A 146 -14.17 3.28 3.51
C ILE A 146 -14.89 4.39 4.29
N ALA A 147 -14.81 4.37 5.62
CA ALA A 147 -15.43 5.37 6.48
C ALA A 147 -14.84 6.77 6.24
N LEU A 148 -13.53 6.87 6.03
CA LEU A 148 -12.83 8.11 5.66
C LEU A 148 -13.34 8.66 4.33
N ASN A 149 -13.46 7.81 3.30
CA ASN A 149 -14.02 8.21 2.01
C ASN A 149 -15.46 8.71 2.16
N GLU A 150 -16.33 8.00 2.88
CA GLU A 150 -17.71 8.42 3.10
C GLU A 150 -17.81 9.70 3.94
N LEU A 151 -16.94 9.89 4.93
CA LEU A 151 -16.82 11.16 5.67
C LEU A 151 -16.49 12.31 4.70
N CYS A 152 -15.50 12.13 3.83
CA CYS A 152 -15.12 13.11 2.81
C CYS A 152 -16.23 13.35 1.76
N ARG A 153 -17.09 12.37 1.50
CA ARG A 153 -18.26 12.55 0.64
C ARG A 153 -19.35 13.39 1.29
N HIS A 154 -19.66 13.10 2.56
CA HIS A 154 -20.78 13.73 3.26
C HIS A 154 -20.44 15.05 3.96
N VAL A 155 -19.16 15.29 4.30
CA VAL A 155 -18.73 16.46 5.08
C VAL A 155 -17.67 17.25 4.31
N LYS A 156 -18.11 18.32 3.63
CA LYS A 156 -17.22 19.22 2.85
C LYS A 156 -15.97 19.63 3.63
N TRP A 157 -16.14 20.10 4.87
CA TRP A 157 -15.04 20.59 5.72
C TRP A 157 -14.03 19.52 6.12
N ALA A 158 -14.42 18.24 6.16
CA ALA A 158 -13.48 17.17 6.44
C ALA A 158 -12.38 17.10 5.37
N ASN A 159 -12.72 17.31 4.09
CA ASN A 159 -11.73 17.33 3.01
C ASN A 159 -10.69 18.44 3.18
N TYR A 160 -11.11 19.65 3.57
CA TYR A 160 -10.18 20.77 3.78
C TYR A 160 -9.26 20.50 4.98
N LEU A 161 -9.82 19.96 6.08
CA LEU A 161 -9.03 19.56 7.23
C LEU A 161 -8.01 18.46 6.86
N LEU A 162 -8.45 17.38 6.21
CA LEU A 162 -7.65 16.20 5.91
C LEU A 162 -6.58 16.44 4.84
N TRP A 163 -6.88 17.21 3.79
CA TRP A 163 -6.00 17.32 2.61
C TRP A 163 -5.24 18.64 2.51
N PHE A 164 -5.58 19.65 3.33
CA PHE A 164 -4.88 20.95 3.32
C PHE A 164 -4.26 21.30 4.67
N VAL A 165 -4.94 21.01 5.78
CA VAL A 165 -4.47 21.40 7.12
C VAL A 165 -3.61 20.32 7.76
N LEU A 166 -4.14 19.10 7.92
CA LEU A 166 -3.46 18.01 8.61
C LEU A 166 -2.13 17.58 7.98
N PRO A 167 -1.97 17.50 6.64
CA PRO A 167 -0.70 17.10 6.05
C PRO A 167 0.43 18.05 6.40
N ILE A 168 0.13 19.34 6.63
CA ILE A 168 1.09 20.36 7.06
C ILE A 168 1.28 20.32 8.57
N ALA A 169 0.18 20.28 9.33
CA ALA A 169 0.20 20.30 10.79
C ALA A 169 0.90 19.08 11.40
N LEU A 170 0.87 17.93 10.72
CA LEU A 170 1.47 16.68 11.18
C LEU A 170 2.93 16.50 10.76
N ILE A 171 3.53 17.43 10.00
CA ILE A 171 4.95 17.36 9.60
C ILE A 171 5.89 17.11 10.79
N PRO A 172 5.76 17.80 11.94
CA PRO A 172 6.63 17.55 13.09
C PRO A 172 6.53 16.11 13.61
N LEU A 173 5.32 15.55 13.64
CA LEU A 173 5.08 14.17 14.03
C LEU A 173 5.71 13.20 13.02
N PHE A 174 5.49 13.42 11.73
CA PHE A 174 6.03 12.59 10.65
C PHE A 174 7.56 12.52 10.68
N SER A 175 8.21 13.67 10.90
CA SER A 175 9.66 13.77 11.02
C SER A 175 10.19 13.09 12.29
N SER A 176 9.40 13.06 13.38
CA SER A 176 9.81 12.43 14.64
C SER A 176 9.98 10.91 14.56
N TYR A 177 9.25 10.25 13.64
CA TYR A 177 9.37 8.79 13.43
C TYR A 177 10.52 8.38 12.50
N GLY A 178 11.36 9.32 12.08
CA GLY A 178 12.57 9.00 11.32
C GLY A 178 12.28 8.45 9.92
N VAL A 179 11.17 8.87 9.28
CA VAL A 179 10.95 8.56 7.86
C VAL A 179 11.94 9.39 7.04
N THR A 180 13.13 8.85 6.80
CA THR A 180 14.25 9.56 6.15
C THR A 180 14.26 9.41 4.63
N TYR A 181 13.59 8.39 4.09
CA TYR A 181 13.58 8.14 2.65
C TYR A 181 12.70 9.16 1.91
N TRP A 182 13.34 10.09 1.19
CA TRP A 182 12.67 11.21 0.51
C TRP A 182 11.58 10.78 -0.47
N PHE A 183 11.72 9.60 -1.09
CA PHE A 183 10.71 9.09 -2.02
C PHE A 183 9.38 8.79 -1.34
N LYS A 184 9.39 8.31 -0.08
CA LYS A 184 8.16 8.13 0.71
C LYS A 184 7.43 9.46 0.89
N TRP A 185 8.16 10.56 1.10
CA TRP A 185 7.59 11.90 1.22
C TRP A 185 7.00 12.41 -0.10
N VAL A 186 7.69 12.20 -1.22
CA VAL A 186 7.18 12.56 -2.55
C VAL A 186 5.90 11.79 -2.86
N LYS A 187 5.85 10.49 -2.53
CA LYS A 187 4.64 9.68 -2.69
C LYS A 187 3.49 10.22 -1.84
N LEU A 188 3.71 10.49 -0.55
CA LEU A 188 2.71 11.07 0.35
C LEU A 188 2.12 12.38 -0.24
N TYR A 189 2.97 13.34 -0.60
CA TYR A 189 2.49 14.64 -1.05
C TYR A 189 1.92 14.63 -2.47
N SER A 190 2.34 13.69 -3.34
CA SER A 190 1.70 13.46 -4.64
C SER A 190 0.23 13.03 -4.46
N VAL A 191 -0.04 12.06 -3.58
CA VAL A 191 -1.41 11.56 -3.36
C VAL A 191 -2.27 12.55 -2.56
N VAL A 192 -1.69 13.26 -1.59
CA VAL A 192 -2.37 14.37 -0.89
C VAL A 192 -2.70 15.50 -1.85
N GLY A 193 -1.78 15.84 -2.77
CA GLY A 193 -1.99 16.83 -3.82
C GLY A 193 -3.14 16.44 -4.76
N ALA A 194 -3.24 15.17 -5.15
CA ALA A 194 -4.37 14.65 -5.91
C ALA A 194 -5.69 14.78 -5.12
N ALA A 195 -5.72 14.37 -3.85
CA ALA A 195 -6.89 14.51 -2.98
C ALA A 195 -7.33 15.97 -2.79
N ALA A 196 -6.37 16.89 -2.65
CA ALA A 196 -6.60 18.32 -2.58
C ALA A 196 -7.19 18.86 -3.90
N LEU A 197 -6.60 18.52 -5.05
CA LEU A 197 -7.14 18.90 -6.36
C LEU A 197 -8.57 18.40 -6.55
N PHE A 198 -8.86 17.15 -6.17
CA PHE A 198 -10.20 16.58 -6.35
C PHE A 198 -11.22 17.27 -5.43
N THR A 199 -10.81 17.65 -4.22
CA THR A 199 -11.61 18.50 -3.33
C THR A 199 -11.93 19.85 -3.98
N LEU A 200 -10.96 20.47 -4.65
CA LEU A 200 -11.18 21.74 -5.37
C LEU A 200 -12.11 21.56 -6.57
N ILE A 201 -11.97 20.48 -7.34
CA ILE A 201 -12.86 20.14 -8.46
C ILE A 201 -14.32 20.00 -7.98
N ARG A 202 -14.53 19.39 -6.80
CA ARG A 202 -15.88 19.16 -6.25
C ARG A 202 -16.57 20.43 -5.76
N PHE A 203 -15.83 21.30 -5.08
CA PHE A 203 -16.43 22.35 -4.26
C PHE A 203 -16.16 23.78 -4.71
N THR A 204 -15.40 23.97 -5.79
CA THR A 204 -15.02 25.29 -6.30
C THR A 204 -15.15 25.35 -7.84
N PRO A 205 -15.16 26.56 -8.44
CA PRO A 205 -15.17 26.73 -9.91
C PRO A 205 -13.93 26.16 -10.64
N ILE A 206 -12.92 25.64 -9.91
CA ILE A 206 -11.77 24.97 -10.52
C ILE A 206 -12.20 23.75 -11.34
N GLY A 207 -13.29 23.07 -10.95
CA GLY A 207 -13.81 21.91 -11.68
C GLY A 207 -14.26 22.20 -13.12
N ASP A 208 -14.50 23.46 -13.47
CA ASP A 208 -14.87 23.87 -14.83
C ASP A 208 -13.65 24.09 -15.73
N LYS A 209 -12.45 24.15 -15.15
CA LYS A 209 -11.21 24.39 -15.89
C LYS A 209 -10.68 23.09 -16.49
N LYS A 210 -10.41 23.10 -17.80
CA LYS A 210 -9.87 21.93 -18.53
C LYS A 210 -8.57 21.39 -17.92
N TRP A 211 -7.68 22.26 -17.46
CA TRP A 211 -6.41 21.84 -16.84
C TRP A 211 -6.62 21.05 -15.54
N ALA A 212 -7.66 21.34 -14.77
CA ALA A 212 -7.92 20.63 -13.51
C ALA A 212 -8.43 19.21 -13.79
N ARG A 213 -9.32 19.06 -14.78
CA ARG A 213 -9.80 17.74 -15.25
C ARG A 213 -8.67 16.92 -15.85
N PHE A 214 -7.83 17.55 -16.68
CA PHE A 214 -6.63 16.91 -17.20
C PHE A 214 -5.68 16.51 -16.08
N GLY A 215 -5.43 17.40 -15.11
CA GLY A 215 -4.60 17.13 -13.93
C GLY A 215 -5.10 15.92 -13.14
N ALA A 216 -6.42 15.76 -13.00
CA ALA A 216 -6.98 14.59 -12.32
C ALA A 216 -6.71 13.28 -13.05
N ALA A 217 -6.80 13.26 -14.39
CA ALA A 217 -6.40 12.11 -15.19
C ALA A 217 -4.87 11.90 -15.16
N ALA A 218 -4.09 12.97 -15.19
CA ALA A 218 -2.64 12.94 -15.20
C ALA A 218 -2.07 12.37 -13.89
N PHE A 219 -2.65 12.68 -12.72
CA PHE A 219 -2.23 12.07 -11.45
C PHE A 219 -2.36 10.55 -11.47
N LEU A 220 -3.48 10.04 -12.01
CA LEU A 220 -3.67 8.59 -12.15
C LEU A 220 -2.68 8.00 -13.16
N ALA A 221 -2.51 8.64 -14.33
CA ALA A 221 -1.59 8.17 -15.36
C ALA A 221 -0.14 8.13 -14.86
N LEU A 222 0.33 9.18 -14.19
CA LEU A 222 1.66 9.24 -13.59
C LEU A 222 1.85 8.15 -12.53
N ASN A 223 0.85 7.93 -11.67
CA ASN A 223 0.92 6.85 -10.69
C ASN A 223 1.03 5.47 -11.34
N ILE A 224 0.34 5.24 -12.46
CA ILE A 224 0.49 4.01 -13.24
C ILE A 224 1.87 3.94 -13.88
N SER A 225 2.35 5.03 -14.49
CA SER A 225 3.66 5.08 -15.14
C SER A 225 4.80 4.79 -14.18
N GLU A 226 4.77 5.33 -12.97
CA GLU A 226 5.79 5.05 -11.94
C GLU A 226 5.84 3.55 -11.57
N ALA A 227 4.69 2.91 -11.44
CA ALA A 227 4.60 1.48 -11.15
C ALA A 227 5.03 0.61 -12.35
N VAL A 228 4.66 1.00 -13.58
CA VAL A 228 5.10 0.33 -14.80
C VAL A 228 6.63 0.40 -14.94
N LEU A 229 7.23 1.56 -14.67
CA LEU A 229 8.68 1.71 -14.69
C LEU A 229 9.35 0.81 -13.66
N GLN A 230 8.83 0.76 -12.43
CA GLN A 230 9.33 -0.15 -11.39
C GLN A 230 9.22 -1.62 -11.81
N ASP A 231 8.12 -2.06 -12.40
CA ASP A 231 8.01 -3.45 -12.87
C ASP A 231 9.05 -3.75 -13.97
N PHE A 232 9.29 -2.82 -14.90
CA PHE A 232 10.33 -3.00 -15.90
C PHE A 232 11.74 -3.05 -15.30
N THR A 233 12.02 -2.30 -14.22
CA THR A 233 13.34 -2.38 -13.56
C THR A 233 13.55 -3.71 -12.83
N MET A 234 12.49 -4.40 -12.39
CA MET A 234 12.62 -5.75 -11.81
C MET A 234 13.05 -6.81 -12.83
N GLY A 235 12.68 -6.65 -14.10
CA GLY A 235 13.10 -7.53 -15.21
C GLY A 235 12.53 -8.96 -15.23
N ASN A 236 11.89 -9.44 -14.16
CA ASN A 236 11.29 -10.79 -14.13
C ASN A 236 10.08 -10.89 -15.08
N MET A 237 9.83 -12.08 -15.64
CA MET A 237 8.71 -12.30 -16.57
C MET A 237 7.35 -11.89 -15.99
N ALA A 238 7.10 -12.21 -14.71
CA ALA A 238 5.88 -11.80 -14.01
C ALA A 238 5.70 -10.27 -14.00
N ASN A 239 6.79 -9.52 -13.74
CA ASN A 239 6.78 -8.06 -13.73
C ASN A 239 6.61 -7.49 -15.15
N ILE A 240 7.28 -8.06 -16.16
CA ILE A 240 7.13 -7.62 -17.56
C ILE A 240 5.68 -7.77 -18.04
N LEU A 241 5.03 -8.90 -17.72
CA LEU A 241 3.62 -9.11 -18.02
C LEU A 241 2.73 -8.07 -17.32
N ASN A 242 2.99 -7.82 -16.02
CA ASN A 242 2.24 -6.82 -15.26
C ASN A 242 2.47 -5.40 -15.80
N ALA A 243 3.71 -4.99 -16.10
CA ALA A 243 4.05 -3.70 -16.69
C ALA A 243 3.29 -3.46 -18.01
N THR A 244 3.20 -4.49 -18.85
CA THR A 244 2.45 -4.44 -20.10
C THR A 244 0.95 -4.23 -19.84
N GLY A 245 0.39 -4.90 -18.82
CA GLY A 245 -0.98 -4.64 -18.35
C GLY A 245 -1.20 -3.19 -17.93
N GLY A 246 -0.22 -2.58 -17.25
CA GLY A 246 -0.26 -1.17 -16.84
C GLY A 246 -0.24 -0.20 -18.03
N LEU A 247 0.58 -0.48 -19.05
CA LEU A 247 0.56 0.30 -20.29
C LEU A 247 -0.80 0.25 -20.98
N LEU A 248 -1.44 -0.93 -21.03
CA LEU A 248 -2.79 -1.07 -21.57
C LEU A 248 -3.82 -0.29 -20.76
N SER A 249 -3.69 -0.28 -19.42
CA SER A 249 -4.51 0.57 -18.55
C SER A 249 -4.37 2.06 -18.88
N ILE A 250 -3.16 2.56 -19.15
CA ILE A 250 -2.92 3.96 -19.57
C ILE A 250 -3.53 4.23 -20.95
N ILE A 251 -3.25 3.39 -21.94
CA ILE A 251 -3.69 3.61 -23.34
C ILE A 251 -5.22 3.62 -23.44
N THR A 252 -5.89 2.85 -22.60
CA THR A 252 -7.35 2.78 -22.55
C THR A 252 -8.00 3.79 -21.59
N LEU A 253 -7.20 4.63 -20.92
CA LEU A 253 -7.67 5.71 -20.06
C LEU A 253 -8.18 6.87 -20.92
N ALA A 254 -9.50 6.95 -21.11
CA ALA A 254 -10.14 7.90 -22.01
C ALA A 254 -11.13 8.84 -21.31
N GLY A 255 -11.55 9.89 -22.03
CA GLY A 255 -12.65 10.75 -21.59
C GLY A 255 -12.34 11.62 -20.37
N TRP A 256 -11.07 11.99 -20.14
CA TRP A 256 -10.66 12.87 -19.03
C TRP A 256 -11.45 14.19 -18.97
N ALA A 257 -11.88 14.72 -20.13
CA ALA A 257 -12.66 15.96 -20.19
C ALA A 257 -14.05 15.84 -19.56
N GLN A 258 -14.55 14.61 -19.37
CA GLN A 258 -15.83 14.29 -18.74
C GLN A 258 -15.76 14.26 -17.22
N ILE A 259 -14.60 14.45 -16.60
CA ILE A 259 -14.48 14.56 -15.14
C ILE A 259 -15.22 15.82 -14.68
N HIS A 260 -16.17 15.66 -13.76
CA HIS A 260 -16.94 16.78 -13.21
C HIS A 260 -17.47 16.45 -11.82
N ALA A 261 -17.89 17.48 -11.09
CA ALA A 261 -18.69 17.31 -9.88
C ALA A 261 -20.14 17.03 -10.27
N ASP A 262 -20.74 15.97 -9.73
CA ASP A 262 -22.13 15.64 -9.98
C ASP A 262 -23.10 16.66 -9.33
N LYS A 263 -24.37 16.60 -9.72
CA LYS A 263 -25.41 17.52 -9.21
C LYS A 263 -25.96 17.12 -7.84
N SER A 264 -25.40 16.10 -7.19
CA SER A 264 -25.88 15.67 -5.88
C SER A 264 -25.52 16.69 -4.79
N LYS A 265 -26.13 16.54 -3.61
CA LYS A 265 -25.79 17.35 -2.42
C LYS A 265 -24.30 17.21 -2.05
N GLN A 266 -23.74 16.03 -2.27
CA GLN A 266 -22.36 15.67 -1.96
C GLN A 266 -21.37 16.23 -2.97
N LYS A 267 -21.84 16.61 -4.18
CA LYS A 267 -21.00 17.05 -5.30
C LYS A 267 -19.85 16.07 -5.53
N ASP A 268 -20.18 14.80 -5.70
CA ASP A 268 -19.19 13.75 -5.88
C ASP A 268 -18.45 13.97 -7.20
N MET A 269 -17.13 13.87 -7.21
CA MET A 269 -16.34 13.91 -8.44
C MET A 269 -16.50 12.58 -9.17
N VAL A 270 -17.07 12.63 -10.37
CA VAL A 270 -17.34 11.46 -11.19
C VAL A 270 -16.53 11.49 -12.47
N TRP A 271 -16.10 10.31 -12.92
CA TRP A 271 -15.51 10.09 -14.23
C TRP A 271 -16.32 9.03 -15.00
N PRO A 272 -17.33 9.45 -15.79
CA PRO A 272 -18.23 8.51 -16.46
C PRO A 272 -17.55 7.56 -17.45
N ALA A 273 -16.51 8.02 -18.14
CA ALA A 273 -15.74 7.21 -19.07
C ALA A 273 -14.90 6.11 -18.38
N MET A 274 -14.66 6.22 -17.07
CA MET A 274 -13.99 5.19 -16.28
C MET A 274 -14.99 4.08 -15.93
N THR A 275 -15.05 3.07 -16.78
CA THR A 275 -16.03 1.97 -16.64
C THR A 275 -15.68 1.01 -15.50
N THR A 276 -16.67 0.31 -14.98
CA THR A 276 -16.47 -0.76 -13.99
C THR A 276 -15.48 -1.83 -14.46
N PHE A 277 -15.51 -2.20 -15.74
CA PHE A 277 -14.57 -3.18 -16.28
C PHE A 277 -13.13 -2.64 -16.34
N TRP A 278 -12.96 -1.33 -16.63
CA TRP A 278 -11.64 -0.69 -16.54
C TRP A 278 -11.12 -0.74 -15.11
N ILE A 279 -11.97 -0.39 -14.13
CA ILE A 279 -11.63 -0.40 -12.71
C ILE A 279 -11.18 -1.80 -12.26
N ILE A 280 -11.91 -2.84 -12.63
CA ILE A 280 -11.55 -4.23 -12.26
C ILE A 280 -10.21 -4.63 -12.90
N ALA A 281 -9.99 -4.34 -14.18
CA ALA A 281 -8.72 -4.66 -14.85
C ALA A 281 -7.54 -3.89 -14.24
N TYR A 282 -7.73 -2.60 -13.93
CA TYR A 282 -6.77 -1.79 -13.20
C TYR A 282 -6.50 -2.35 -11.79
N ASP A 283 -7.55 -2.77 -11.07
CA ASP A 283 -7.41 -3.23 -9.69
C ASP A 283 -6.60 -4.52 -9.62
N ILE A 284 -6.86 -5.47 -10.53
CA ILE A 284 -6.05 -6.67 -10.69
C ILE A 284 -4.59 -6.26 -10.94
N TRP A 285 -4.34 -5.36 -11.89
CA TRP A 285 -2.99 -4.91 -12.21
C TRP A 285 -2.28 -4.26 -11.02
N ASN A 286 -2.97 -3.40 -10.26
CA ASN A 286 -2.37 -2.69 -9.15
C ASN A 286 -2.10 -3.61 -7.95
N ILE A 287 -3.00 -4.56 -7.67
CA ILE A 287 -2.77 -5.60 -6.64
C ILE A 287 -1.58 -6.47 -7.01
N VAL A 288 -1.50 -6.91 -8.28
CA VAL A 288 -0.37 -7.71 -8.77
C VAL A 288 0.93 -6.91 -8.70
N PHE A 289 0.93 -5.62 -9.05
CA PHE A 289 2.09 -4.74 -8.91
C PHE A 289 2.62 -4.74 -7.47
N VAL A 290 1.76 -4.49 -6.48
CA VAL A 290 2.22 -4.46 -5.08
C VAL A 290 2.61 -5.85 -4.60
N TYR A 291 1.85 -6.88 -4.98
CA TYR A 291 2.21 -8.25 -4.67
C TYR A 291 3.62 -8.59 -5.17
N LEU A 292 3.97 -8.27 -6.41
CA LEU A 292 5.28 -8.57 -6.99
C LEU A 292 6.42 -7.76 -6.37
N ASN A 293 6.22 -6.46 -6.11
CA ASN A 293 7.30 -5.53 -5.74
C ASN A 293 7.41 -5.25 -4.22
N PHE A 294 6.32 -5.40 -3.47
CA PHE A 294 6.25 -5.00 -2.06
C PHE A 294 5.58 -6.06 -1.16
N PRO A 295 6.19 -7.26 -1.00
CA PRO A 295 5.59 -8.38 -0.29
C PRO A 295 5.13 -8.05 1.14
N GLY A 296 5.90 -7.25 1.88
CA GLY A 296 5.58 -6.84 3.25
C GLY A 296 4.37 -5.90 3.37
N SER A 297 3.88 -5.33 2.28
CA SER A 297 2.74 -4.40 2.30
C SER A 297 1.57 -4.83 1.40
N ALA A 298 1.72 -5.93 0.66
CA ALA A 298 0.79 -6.35 -0.39
C ALA A 298 -0.67 -6.44 0.08
N THR A 299 -0.93 -7.11 1.21
CA THR A 299 -2.29 -7.25 1.74
C THR A 299 -2.89 -5.92 2.18
N ALA A 300 -2.11 -5.10 2.90
CA ALA A 300 -2.59 -3.79 3.37
C ALA A 300 -2.93 -2.87 2.18
N GLN A 301 -2.06 -2.81 1.18
CA GLN A 301 -2.27 -2.00 -0.02
C GLN A 301 -3.41 -2.52 -0.90
N ALA A 302 -3.61 -3.84 -0.97
CA ALA A 302 -4.80 -4.41 -1.59
C ALA A 302 -6.07 -3.92 -0.89
N MET A 303 -6.09 -3.86 0.45
CA MET A 303 -7.22 -3.31 1.19
C MET A 303 -7.43 -1.81 0.94
N VAL A 304 -6.38 -1.01 0.76
CA VAL A 304 -6.50 0.42 0.37
C VAL A 304 -7.24 0.56 -0.96
N LEU A 305 -6.98 -0.35 -1.90
CA LEU A 305 -7.63 -0.37 -3.20
C LEU A 305 -9.08 -0.85 -3.11
N VAL A 306 -9.32 -1.97 -2.41
CA VAL A 306 -10.67 -2.48 -2.15
C VAL A 306 -11.54 -1.45 -1.43
N ALA A 307 -10.95 -0.66 -0.52
CA ALA A 307 -11.64 0.44 0.17
C ALA A 307 -12.12 1.54 -0.78
N ALA A 308 -11.48 1.74 -1.94
CA ALA A 308 -11.95 2.65 -2.98
C ALA A 308 -12.96 1.97 -3.92
N THR A 309 -12.71 0.71 -4.25
CA THR A 309 -13.51 -0.04 -5.23
C THR A 309 -14.89 -0.39 -4.72
N LEU A 310 -15.02 -0.92 -3.49
CA LEU A 310 -16.34 -1.31 -2.96
C LEU A 310 -17.34 -0.14 -2.94
N PRO A 311 -17.02 1.06 -2.40
CA PRO A 311 -17.92 2.20 -2.49
C PRO A 311 -18.25 2.60 -3.92
N SER A 312 -17.28 2.55 -4.84
CA SER A 312 -17.51 2.92 -6.24
C SER A 312 -18.45 1.95 -6.98
N LEU A 313 -18.47 0.67 -6.58
CA LEU A 313 -19.34 -0.35 -7.19
C LEU A 313 -20.74 -0.36 -6.58
N PHE A 314 -20.82 -0.26 -5.24
CA PHE A 314 -22.06 -0.52 -4.50
C PHE A 314 -22.75 0.73 -3.95
N ILE A 315 -22.03 1.84 -3.75
CA ILE A 315 -22.58 3.07 -3.15
C ILE A 315 -22.81 4.14 -4.21
N LYS A 316 -21.77 4.51 -4.97
CA LYS A 316 -21.87 5.56 -5.99
C LYS A 316 -20.96 5.28 -7.18
N LYS A 317 -21.57 4.91 -8.30
CA LYS A 317 -20.85 4.65 -9.56
C LYS A 317 -20.14 5.91 -10.08
N GLY A 318 -18.95 5.72 -10.62
CA GLY A 318 -18.15 6.77 -11.24
C GLY A 318 -17.23 7.54 -10.28
N THR A 319 -17.31 7.31 -8.96
CA THR A 319 -16.49 8.03 -7.97
C THR A 319 -15.17 7.33 -7.64
N TRP A 320 -14.81 6.28 -8.39
CA TRP A 320 -13.64 5.45 -8.08
C TRP A 320 -12.35 6.27 -7.97
N LEU A 321 -12.09 7.17 -8.92
CA LEU A 321 -10.87 8.01 -8.89
C LEU A 321 -10.82 8.88 -7.62
N GLN A 322 -11.96 9.47 -7.23
CA GLN A 322 -12.06 10.25 -6.00
C GLN A 322 -11.76 9.36 -4.78
N ALA A 323 -12.44 8.22 -4.69
CA ALA A 323 -12.28 7.30 -3.58
C ALA A 323 -10.83 6.80 -3.49
N ARG A 324 -10.22 6.45 -4.62
CA ARG A 324 -8.84 5.99 -4.70
C ARG A 324 -7.83 7.01 -4.18
N ALA A 325 -7.96 8.28 -4.58
CA ALA A 325 -7.07 9.32 -4.06
C ALA A 325 -7.25 9.52 -2.55
N PHE A 326 -8.49 9.50 -2.05
CA PHE A 326 -8.76 9.70 -0.62
C PHE A 326 -8.31 8.52 0.25
N THR A 327 -8.55 7.28 -0.18
CA THR A 327 -8.11 6.11 0.58
C THR A 327 -6.60 5.98 0.55
N LEU A 328 -5.95 6.25 -0.59
CA LEU A 328 -4.50 6.20 -0.70
C LEU A 328 -3.81 7.34 0.06
N ALA A 329 -4.33 8.58 0.00
CA ALA A 329 -3.81 9.67 0.81
C ALA A 329 -3.99 9.40 2.31
N GLY A 330 -5.16 8.89 2.70
CA GLY A 330 -5.44 8.48 4.07
C GLY A 330 -4.50 7.38 4.56
N SER A 331 -4.21 6.37 3.74
CA SER A 331 -3.30 5.28 4.11
C SER A 331 -1.87 5.76 4.26
N PHE A 332 -1.37 6.62 3.36
CA PHE A 332 -0.03 7.20 3.50
C PHE A 332 0.06 8.12 4.72
N MET A 333 -0.94 8.97 4.97
CA MET A 333 -0.95 9.79 6.19
C MET A 333 -0.98 8.92 7.46
N TYR A 334 -1.72 7.82 7.45
CA TYR A 334 -1.72 6.87 8.56
C TYR A 334 -0.35 6.20 8.73
N TYR A 335 0.30 5.76 7.66
CA TYR A 335 1.65 5.20 7.69
C TYR A 335 2.64 6.19 8.31
N PHE A 336 2.64 7.45 7.89
CA PHE A 336 3.52 8.47 8.43
C PHE A 336 3.20 8.88 9.88
N SER A 337 1.94 8.76 10.30
CA SER A 337 1.51 9.06 11.68
C SER A 337 1.83 7.93 12.65
N CYS A 338 1.92 6.69 12.16
CA CYS A 338 2.15 5.50 12.99
C CYS A 338 2.80 4.37 12.17
N PRO A 339 4.10 4.49 11.81
CA PRO A 339 4.78 3.51 10.94
C PRO A 339 4.81 2.11 11.55
N PHE A 340 5.04 2.03 12.87
CA PHE A 340 5.03 0.79 13.64
C PHE A 340 3.77 -0.05 13.41
N MET A 341 2.60 0.58 13.30
CA MET A 341 1.36 -0.16 13.11
C MET A 341 1.26 -0.81 11.73
N TYR A 342 1.89 -0.26 10.70
CA TYR A 342 1.97 -0.91 9.39
C TYR A 342 3.03 -2.01 9.37
N GLU A 343 4.18 -1.75 9.98
CA GLU A 343 5.35 -2.63 9.92
C GLU A 343 5.21 -3.87 10.83
N SER A 344 4.46 -3.75 11.93
CA SER A 344 4.23 -4.86 12.89
C SER A 344 3.02 -5.74 12.57
N ASN A 345 2.18 -5.38 11.60
CA ASN A 345 0.90 -6.04 11.32
C ASN A 345 0.82 -6.54 9.87
N VAL A 346 1.81 -7.35 9.47
CA VAL A 346 1.91 -7.84 8.09
C VAL A 346 1.24 -9.19 7.93
N VAL A 347 0.19 -9.21 7.10
CA VAL A 347 -0.42 -10.44 6.58
C VAL A 347 0.24 -10.77 5.24
N VAL A 348 1.03 -11.83 5.20
CA VAL A 348 1.77 -12.25 4.01
C VAL A 348 0.82 -13.00 3.06
N LEU A 349 0.90 -12.69 1.77
CA LEU A 349 0.21 -13.47 0.73
C LEU A 349 1.03 -14.69 0.34
N PRO A 350 0.39 -15.84 0.05
CA PRO A 350 1.09 -16.99 -0.53
C PRO A 350 1.87 -16.58 -1.76
N ARG A 351 3.14 -16.97 -1.83
CA ARG A 351 4.06 -16.56 -2.88
C ARG A 351 4.98 -17.72 -3.22
N ASN A 352 5.24 -17.90 -4.51
CA ASN A 352 6.32 -18.67 -5.13
C ASN A 352 6.43 -18.22 -6.59
N ASP A 353 7.43 -18.69 -7.34
CA ASP A 353 7.68 -18.24 -8.71
C ASP A 353 6.48 -18.51 -9.64
N GLU A 354 5.81 -19.65 -9.47
CA GLU A 354 4.62 -20.01 -10.25
C GLU A 354 3.43 -19.09 -9.97
N LEU A 355 3.15 -18.80 -8.69
CA LEU A 355 2.08 -17.91 -8.26
C LEU A 355 2.34 -16.47 -8.72
N MET A 356 3.60 -16.03 -8.66
CA MET A 356 4.00 -14.73 -9.18
C MET A 356 3.80 -14.63 -10.68
N LEU A 357 4.23 -15.63 -11.44
CA LEU A 357 4.02 -15.69 -12.88
C LEU A 357 2.53 -15.73 -13.24
N LEU A 358 1.74 -16.55 -12.54
CA LEU A 358 0.30 -16.64 -12.74
C LEU A 358 -0.39 -15.29 -12.45
N ALA A 359 0.02 -14.59 -11.39
CA ALA A 359 -0.49 -13.27 -11.06
C ALA A 359 -0.17 -12.24 -12.17
N GLY A 360 1.08 -12.21 -12.63
CA GLY A 360 1.51 -11.36 -13.76
C GLY A 360 0.73 -11.66 -15.05
N LEU A 361 0.55 -12.94 -15.37
CA LEU A 361 -0.25 -13.39 -16.52
C LEU A 361 -1.73 -12.98 -16.40
N ALA A 362 -2.33 -13.17 -15.22
CA ALA A 362 -3.72 -12.80 -14.97
C ALA A 362 -3.94 -11.28 -15.16
N SER A 363 -3.01 -10.46 -14.68
CA SER A 363 -3.02 -9.01 -14.90
C SER A 363 -2.93 -8.64 -16.38
N PHE A 364 -1.98 -9.24 -17.10
CA PHE A 364 -1.82 -9.02 -18.55
C PHE A 364 -3.07 -9.42 -19.33
N VAL A 365 -3.62 -10.61 -19.07
CA VAL A 365 -4.81 -11.12 -19.76
C VAL A 365 -6.04 -10.26 -19.47
N ALA A 366 -6.28 -9.90 -18.20
CA ALA A 366 -7.42 -9.05 -17.83
C ALA A 366 -7.38 -7.70 -18.54
N ASN A 367 -6.20 -7.05 -18.55
CA ASN A 367 -6.01 -5.78 -19.24
C ASN A 367 -6.05 -5.91 -20.77
N GLY A 368 -5.53 -7.01 -21.32
CA GLY A 368 -5.60 -7.33 -22.74
C GLY A 368 -7.03 -7.53 -23.24
N ILE A 369 -7.85 -8.27 -22.49
CA ILE A 369 -9.29 -8.44 -22.78
C ILE A 369 -10.00 -7.09 -22.74
N TYR A 370 -9.76 -6.28 -21.71
CA TYR A 370 -10.38 -4.95 -21.61
C TYR A 370 -9.96 -4.04 -22.78
N ALA A 371 -8.66 -4.01 -23.11
CA ALA A 371 -8.15 -3.21 -24.22
C ALA A 371 -8.76 -3.64 -25.56
N TRP A 372 -8.87 -4.94 -25.82
CA TRP A 372 -9.54 -5.46 -27.00
C TRP A 372 -11.00 -5.00 -27.08
N LEU A 373 -11.77 -5.12 -25.98
CA LEU A 373 -13.15 -4.65 -25.91
C LEU A 373 -13.26 -3.15 -26.17
N PHE A 374 -12.36 -2.36 -25.58
CA PHE A 374 -12.31 -0.91 -25.73
C PHE A 374 -12.08 -0.50 -27.20
N PHE A 375 -11.08 -1.09 -27.85
CA PHE A 375 -10.76 -0.78 -29.25
C PHE A 375 -11.82 -1.29 -30.22
N ARG A 376 -12.42 -2.46 -29.96
CA ARG A 376 -13.51 -2.97 -30.79
C ARG A 376 -14.71 -2.03 -30.79
N LYS A 377 -15.15 -1.61 -29.59
CA LYS A 377 -16.26 -0.66 -29.45
C LYS A 377 -15.95 0.69 -30.12
N THR A 378 -14.72 1.18 -29.98
CA THR A 378 -14.28 2.44 -30.62
C THR A 378 -14.31 2.34 -32.13
N ARG A 379 -13.89 1.20 -32.70
CA ARG A 379 -13.95 0.93 -34.14
C ARG A 379 -15.40 0.87 -34.65
N GLU A 380 -16.28 0.15 -33.96
CA GLU A 380 -17.70 0.04 -34.29
C GLU A 380 -18.37 1.43 -34.32
N GLN A 381 -18.11 2.28 -33.32
CA GLN A 381 -18.63 3.64 -33.26
C GLN A 381 -18.13 4.52 -34.42
N ARG A 382 -16.85 4.42 -34.78
CA ARG A 382 -16.29 5.16 -35.92
C ARG A 382 -16.91 4.72 -37.25
N MET A 383 -17.11 3.42 -37.45
CA MET A 383 -17.76 2.92 -38.67
C MET A 383 -19.21 3.37 -38.77
N ALA A 384 -19.96 3.35 -37.67
CA ALA A 384 -21.34 3.86 -37.63
C ALA A 384 -21.42 5.35 -37.97
N SER A 385 -20.49 6.18 -37.48
CA SER A 385 -20.47 7.62 -37.79
C SER A 385 -20.08 7.97 -39.22
N VAL A 386 -19.43 7.05 -39.96
CA VAL A 386 -19.08 7.24 -41.37
C VAL A 386 -20.25 6.86 -42.29
N LEU A 387 -21.17 6.02 -41.81
CA LEU A 387 -22.35 5.56 -42.54
C LEU A 387 -23.60 6.42 -42.30
N SER A 388 -23.57 7.30 -41.30
CA SER A 388 -24.60 8.31 -41.00
C SER A 388 -24.22 9.66 -41.56
#